data_AF-A0A2D0HKN8-F1
#
_entry.id   AF-A0A2D0HKN8-F1
#
_cell.length_a   1.000
_cell.length_b   1.000
_cell.length_c   1.000
_cell.angle_alpha   90.00
_cell.angle_beta   90.00
_cell.angle_gamma   90.00
#
_symmetry.space_group_name_H-M   'P 1'
#
loop_
_entity.id
_entity.type
_entity.pdbx_description
1 polymer ?
#
loop_
_entity_poly.entity_id
_entity_poly.type
_entity_poly.pdbx_seq_one_letter_code
_entity_poly.pdbx_strand_id
1 'polypeptide(L)'
;MTYQVLIQPTAFQDIENTYRWMCDNFDAETANQWYYDLQDEIASLQLFPKRCPIAPEAQGIGREIRQLFVGKRRQHRVLFVVEEDVVAILHVRHSRQARIESDTE
;
A
#
# COMPACT_ATOMS: atom_id res chain seq x y z
N MET A 1 -14.94 -13.39 9.74
CA MET A 1 -13.49 -13.57 9.86
C MET A 1 -12.89 -12.25 9.43
N THR A 2 -12.15 -11.60 10.33
CA THR A 2 -11.59 -10.27 10.11
C THR A 2 -10.09 -10.42 10.17
N TYR A 3 -9.40 -10.10 9.09
CA TYR A 3 -7.95 -10.17 9.04
C TYR A 3 -7.35 -9.03 9.86
N GLN A 4 -6.30 -9.33 10.62
CA GLN A 4 -5.56 -8.32 11.37
C GLN A 4 -4.61 -7.58 10.41
N VAL A 5 -4.85 -6.30 10.17
CA VAL A 5 -3.92 -5.48 9.38
C VAL A 5 -2.79 -4.98 10.26
N LEU A 6 -1.56 -5.24 9.85
CA LEU A 6 -0.34 -4.75 10.48
C LEU A 6 0.40 -3.85 9.49
N ILE A 7 0.59 -2.59 9.88
CA ILE A 7 1.32 -1.61 9.05
C ILE A 7 2.78 -1.66 9.48
N GLN A 8 3.67 -2.06 8.57
CA GLN A 8 5.11 -2.03 8.84
C GLN A 8 5.60 -0.59 8.99
N PRO A 9 6.66 -0.35 9.80
CA PRO A 9 7.21 0.99 9.98
C PRO A 9 7.66 1.62 8.65
N THR A 10 8.11 0.82 7.70
CA THR A 10 8.43 1.26 6.33
C THR A 10 7.20 1.83 5.62
N ALA A 11 6.08 1.11 5.65
CA ALA A 11 4.81 1.57 5.07
C ALA A 11 4.31 2.84 5.77
N PHE A 12 4.44 2.92 7.10
CA PHE A 12 4.05 4.12 7.85
C PHE A 12 4.86 5.35 7.40
N GLN A 13 6.17 5.19 7.25
CA GLN A 13 7.05 6.26 6.79
C GLN A 13 6.76 6.65 5.33
N ASP A 14 6.41 5.68 4.48
CA ASP A 14 5.96 5.96 3.12
C ASP A 14 4.66 6.78 3.08
N ILE A 15 3.70 6.45 3.95
CA ILE A 15 2.44 7.19 4.09
C ILE A 15 2.71 8.61 4.57
N GLU A 16 3.54 8.78 5.60
CA GLU A 16 3.88 10.09 6.15
C GLU A 16 4.59 10.96 5.10
N ASN A 17 5.56 10.40 4.37
CA ASN A 17 6.26 11.12 3.30
C ASN A 17 5.30 11.54 2.19
N THR A 18 4.41 10.64 1.77
CA THR A 18 3.40 10.96 0.74
C THR A 18 2.44 12.04 1.21
N TYR A 19 1.95 11.96 2.45
CA TYR A 19 1.07 12.96 3.04
C TYR A 19 1.74 14.33 3.12
N ARG A 20 2.99 14.39 3.61
CA ARG A 20 3.77 15.64 3.67
C ARG A 20 4.00 16.23 2.28
N TRP A 21 4.41 15.39 1.33
CA TRP A 21 4.61 15.83 -0.05
C TRP A 21 3.32 16.39 -0.66
N MET A 22 2.17 15.74 -0.41
CA MET A 22 0.86 16.24 -0.85
C MET A 22 0.47 17.54 -0.18
N CYS A 23 0.76 17.71 1.11
CA CYS A 23 0.48 18.95 1.82
C CYS A 23 1.36 20.13 1.35
N ASP A 24 2.54 19.83 0.80
CA ASP A 24 3.49 20.82 0.27
C ASP A 24 3.19 21.17 -1.21
N ASN A 25 2.79 20.17 -2.01
CA ASN A 25 2.53 20.34 -3.46
C ASN A 25 1.07 20.65 -3.79
N PHE A 26 0.14 20.28 -2.92
CA PHE A 26 -1.30 20.48 -3.06
C PHE A 26 -1.88 21.02 -1.74
N ASP A 27 -3.20 21.15 -1.67
CA ASP A 27 -3.90 21.56 -0.45
C ASP A 27 -4.02 20.43 0.58
N ALA A 28 -4.07 20.83 1.86
CA ALA A 28 -4.31 19.93 2.99
C ALA A 28 -5.59 19.10 2.83
N GLU A 29 -6.62 19.64 2.17
CA GLU A 29 -7.86 18.89 1.92
C GLU A 29 -7.63 17.70 0.97
N THR A 30 -6.76 17.85 -0.02
CA THR A 30 -6.40 16.77 -0.96
C THR A 30 -5.60 15.68 -0.24
N ALA A 31 -4.64 16.08 0.59
CA ALA A 31 -3.86 15.16 1.43
C ALA A 31 -4.76 14.35 2.39
N ASN A 32 -5.74 15.02 3.03
CA ASN A 32 -6.70 14.35 3.90
C ASN A 32 -7.62 13.40 3.13
N GLN A 33 -8.18 13.81 1.98
CA GLN A 33 -9.00 12.91 1.16
C GLN A 33 -8.22 11.67 0.73
N TRP A 34 -6.95 11.81 0.32
CA TRP A 34 -6.11 10.67 0.01
C TRP A 34 -5.89 9.74 1.21
N TYR A 35 -5.66 10.30 2.39
CA TYR A 35 -5.48 9.52 3.62
C TYR A 35 -6.75 8.76 4.03
N TYR A 36 -7.93 9.36 3.86
CA TYR A 36 -9.21 8.68 4.08
C TYR A 36 -9.45 7.55 3.08
N ASP A 37 -9.17 7.79 1.80
CA ASP A 37 -9.27 6.76 0.74
C ASP A 37 -8.34 5.57 1.03
N LEU A 38 -7.12 5.86 1.49
CA LEU A 38 -6.17 4.84 1.95
C LEU A 38 -6.70 4.04 3.14
N GLN A 39 -7.27 4.70 4.16
CA GLN A 39 -7.85 3.99 5.29
C GLN A 39 -9.03 3.09 4.90
N ASP A 40 -9.93 3.56 4.03
CA ASP A 40 -11.08 2.79 3.57
C ASP A 40 -10.66 1.54 2.78
N GLU A 41 -9.66 1.69 1.91
CA GLU A 41 -9.05 0.60 1.16
C GLU A 41 -8.35 -0.41 2.09
N ILE A 42 -7.63 0.06 3.10
CA ILE A 42 -7.00 -0.80 4.11
C ILE A 42 -8.06 -1.52 4.96
N ALA A 43 -9.13 -0.84 5.35
CA ALA A 43 -10.24 -1.45 6.08
C ALA A 43 -10.91 -2.55 5.24
N SER A 44 -11.04 -2.33 3.93
CA SER A 44 -11.53 -3.37 3.00
C SER A 44 -10.62 -4.61 2.96
N LEU A 45 -9.31 -4.48 3.18
CA LEU A 45 -8.39 -5.62 3.29
C LEU A 45 -8.65 -6.46 4.55
N GLN A 46 -9.22 -5.90 5.61
CA GLN A 46 -9.62 -6.69 6.78
C GLN A 46 -10.72 -7.69 6.46
N LEU A 47 -11.56 -7.42 5.46
CA LEU A 47 -12.67 -8.28 5.08
C LEU A 47 -12.29 -9.24 3.94
N PHE A 48 -11.61 -8.73 2.90
CA PHE A 48 -11.34 -9.50 1.69
C PHE A 48 -9.93 -9.23 1.12
N PRO A 49 -8.84 -9.58 1.83
CA PRO A 49 -7.49 -9.29 1.35
C PRO A 49 -7.10 -10.13 0.13
N LYS A 50 -7.67 -11.34 0.02
CA LYS A 50 -7.41 -12.29 -1.06
C LYS A 50 -8.04 -11.90 -2.41
N ARG A 51 -8.82 -10.82 -2.46
CA ARG A 51 -9.40 -10.29 -3.72
C ARG A 51 -8.35 -9.60 -4.60
N CYS A 52 -7.25 -9.16 -4.00
CA CYS A 52 -6.26 -8.33 -4.69
C CYS A 52 -5.30 -9.19 -5.52
N PRO A 53 -4.91 -8.71 -6.72
CA PRO A 53 -3.97 -9.43 -7.56
C PRO A 53 -2.59 -9.53 -6.91
N ILE A 54 -1.90 -10.63 -7.22
CA ILE A 54 -0.50 -10.84 -6.83
C ILE A 54 0.37 -9.86 -7.63
N ALA A 55 1.27 -9.16 -6.93
CA ALA A 55 2.22 -8.27 -7.56
C ALA A 55 3.22 -9.08 -8.39
N PRO A 56 3.66 -8.60 -9.57
CA PRO A 56 4.62 -9.33 -10.39
C PRO A 56 5.99 -9.47 -9.70
N GLU A 57 6.31 -8.62 -8.72
CA GLU A 57 7.51 -8.71 -7.87
C GLU A 57 7.46 -9.89 -6.88
N ALA A 58 6.28 -10.45 -6.60
CA ALA A 58 6.12 -11.62 -5.74
C ALA A 58 6.95 -12.83 -6.22
N GLN A 59 7.04 -13.02 -7.55
CA GLN A 59 7.83 -14.11 -8.13
C GLN A 59 9.34 -13.94 -7.89
N GLY A 60 9.83 -12.71 -7.78
CA GLY A 60 11.25 -12.44 -7.50
C GLY A 60 11.61 -12.55 -6.01
N ILE A 61 10.66 -12.28 -5.11
CA ILE A 61 10.89 -12.25 -3.65
C ILE A 61 10.56 -13.61 -3.00
N GLY A 62 9.86 -14.51 -3.70
CA GLY A 62 9.48 -15.83 -3.17
C GLY A 62 8.40 -15.76 -2.08
N ARG A 63 7.66 -14.65 -2.01
CA ARG A 63 6.52 -14.44 -1.10
C ARG A 63 5.30 -14.02 -1.87
N GLU A 64 4.11 -14.39 -1.40
CA GLU A 64 2.84 -14.05 -2.04
C GLU A 64 2.47 -12.57 -1.76
N ILE A 65 3.22 -11.66 -2.38
CA ILE A 65 3.02 -10.21 -2.28
C ILE A 65 1.85 -9.83 -3.17
N ARG A 66 0.88 -9.15 -2.57
CA ARG A 66 -0.31 -8.63 -3.26
C ARG A 66 -0.22 -7.12 -3.36
N GLN A 67 -0.92 -6.58 -4.34
CA GLN A 67 -1.00 -5.14 -4.56
C GLN A 67 -2.44 -4.67 -4.61
N LEU A 68 -2.71 -3.57 -3.91
CA LEU A 68 -3.95 -2.82 -3.98
C LEU A 68 -3.69 -1.43 -4.55
N PHE A 69 -4.62 -0.91 -5.34
CA PHE A 69 -4.48 0.37 -6.00
C PHE A 69 -5.47 1.39 -5.44
N VAL A 70 -4.92 2.38 -4.73
CA VAL A 70 -5.68 3.38 -3.96
C VAL A 70 -5.77 4.70 -4.74
N GLY A 71 -6.89 5.41 -4.56
CA GLY A 71 -7.15 6.75 -5.09
C GLY A 71 -7.83 6.80 -6.45
N LYS A 72 -8.39 7.97 -6.78
CA LYS A 72 -9.20 8.28 -7.99
C LYS A 72 -8.66 7.80 -9.35
N ARG A 73 -7.36 7.55 -9.48
CA ARG A 73 -6.73 7.03 -10.71
C ARG A 73 -5.72 5.91 -10.45
N ARG A 74 -5.89 5.13 -9.38
CA ARG A 74 -4.93 4.05 -9.01
C ARG A 74 -3.50 4.61 -8.88
N GLN A 75 -3.40 5.81 -8.32
CA GLN A 75 -2.14 6.56 -8.25
C GLN A 75 -1.23 6.05 -7.17
N HIS A 76 -1.73 5.28 -6.21
CA HIS A 76 -0.94 4.69 -5.14
C HIS A 76 -1.10 3.18 -5.16
N ARG A 77 0.00 2.48 -4.92
CA ARG A 77 0.09 1.04 -4.74
C ARG A 77 0.41 0.73 -3.30
N VAL A 78 -0.45 -0.05 -2.67
CA VAL A 78 -0.21 -0.64 -1.37
C VAL A 78 0.27 -2.06 -1.61
N LEU A 79 1.52 -2.34 -1.23
CA LEU A 79 2.12 -3.67 -1.27
C LEU A 79 1.95 -4.31 0.09
N PHE A 80 1.35 -5.49 0.12
CA PHE A 80 1.10 -6.22 1.35
C PHE A 80 1.22 -7.72 1.14
N VAL A 81 1.46 -8.44 2.23
CA VAL A 81 1.44 -9.90 2.26
C VAL A 81 0.30 -10.36 3.15
N VAL A 82 -0.23 -11.54 2.87
CA VAL A 82 -1.27 -12.16 3.67
C VAL A 82 -0.69 -13.46 4.22
N GLU A 83 -0.47 -13.50 5.53
CA GLU A 83 0.03 -14.67 6.24
C GLU A 83 -1.05 -15.12 7.22
N GLU A 84 -1.61 -16.30 7.00
CA GLU A 84 -2.72 -16.86 7.79
C GLU A 84 -3.94 -15.91 7.83
N ASP A 85 -4.14 -15.21 8.94
CA ASP A 85 -5.19 -14.21 9.18
C ASP A 85 -4.62 -12.79 9.38
N VAL A 86 -3.34 -12.56 9.04
CA VAL A 86 -2.66 -11.26 9.19
C VAL A 86 -2.33 -10.68 7.81
N VAL A 87 -2.68 -9.42 7.60
CA VAL A 87 -2.35 -8.63 6.42
C VAL A 87 -1.24 -7.65 6.79
N ALA A 88 0.00 -7.97 6.43
CA ALA A 88 1.14 -7.10 6.70
C ALA A 88 1.39 -6.15 5.51
N ILE A 89 1.13 -4.85 5.70
CA ILE A 89 1.41 -3.81 4.71
C ILE A 89 2.89 -3.48 4.77
N LEU A 90 3.59 -3.74 3.67
CA LEU A 90 5.04 -3.58 3.55
C LEU A 90 5.41 -2.17 3.10
N HIS A 91 4.74 -1.66 2.06
CA HIS A 91 5.05 -0.38 1.43
C HIS A 91 3.80 0.28 0.83
N VAL A 92 3.80 1.62 0.82
CA VAL A 92 2.81 2.43 0.09
C VAL A 92 3.57 3.30 -0.90
N ARG A 93 3.42 3.07 -2.20
CA ARG A 93 4.19 3.75 -3.23
C ARG A 93 3.29 4.50 -4.18
N HIS A 94 3.74 5.63 -4.70
CA HIS A 94 3.06 6.23 -5.84
C HIS A 94 3.29 5.36 -7.08
N SER A 95 2.27 5.09 -7.90
CA SER A 95 2.35 4.35 -9.16
C SER A 95 3.31 4.96 -10.20
N ARG A 96 3.79 6.18 -9.95
CA ARG A 96 4.85 6.86 -10.73
C ARG A 96 6.24 6.80 -10.07
N GLN A 97 6.35 6.44 -8.80
CA GLN A 97 7.64 6.08 -8.21
C GLN A 97 8.02 4.69 -8.72
N ALA A 98 9.28 4.54 -9.14
CA ALA A 98 9.79 3.38 -9.84
C ALA A 98 9.49 2.06 -9.12
N ARG A 99 9.33 1.00 -9.92
CA ARG A 99 9.22 -0.40 -9.47
C ARG A 99 10.45 -0.75 -8.61
N ILE A 100 10.31 -1.66 -7.65
CA ILE A 100 11.48 -2.19 -6.95
C ILE A 100 12.30 -2.92 -8.01
N GLU A 101 13.38 -2.28 -8.46
CA GLU A 101 14.49 -3.00 -9.03
C GLU A 101 15.08 -3.78 -7.87
N SER A 102 15.05 -5.10 -7.97
CA SER A 102 15.80 -5.97 -7.07
C SER A 102 17.25 -5.50 -7.17
N ASP A 103 17.72 -4.74 -6.18
CA ASP A 103 19.13 -4.41 -6.04
C ASP A 103 19.84 -5.75 -5.86
N THR A 104 20.33 -6.28 -6.97
CA THR A 104 21.16 -7.46 -7.04
C THR A 104 22.55 -6.91 -7.30
N GLU A 105 23.28 -6.81 -6.19
CA GLU A 105 24.73 -6.72 -6.00
C GLU A 105 25.62 -6.69 -7.26
#